data_AF-A0A225E636-F1
#
_entry.id   AF-A0A225E636-F1
#
_cell.length_a   1.000
_cell.length_b   1.000
_cell.length_c   1.000
_cell.angle_alpha   90.00
_cell.angle_beta   90.00
_cell.angle_gamma   90.00
#
_symmetry.space_group_name_H-M   'P 1'
#
loop_
_entity.id
_entity.type
_entity.pdbx_description
1 polymer ?
#
loop_
_entity_poly.entity_id
_entity_poly.type
_entity_poly.pdbx_seq_one_letter_code
_entity_poly.pdbx_strand_id
1 'polypeptide(L)' 'MLYKTIALELLESRPTLYRHLRLSRRLLSEMERYASDLRSLHLRQQDAGMDSHEAMEHAVHEIEVRIAQEAARLET' A
#
# COMPACT_ATOMS: atom_id res chain seq x y z
N MET A 1 9.00 -3.23 10.18
CA MET A 1 8.50 -1.88 10.53
C MET A 1 8.31 -1.03 9.28
N LEU A 2 9.36 -0.81 8.47
CA LEU A 2 9.32 -0.01 7.23
C LEU A 2 8.05 -0.19 6.36
N TYR A 3 7.75 -1.41 5.91
CA TYR A 3 6.59 -1.65 5.02
C TYR A 3 5.24 -1.28 5.67
N LYS A 4 5.10 -1.46 6.99
CA LYS A 4 3.86 -1.09 7.71
C LYS A 4 3.74 0.44 7.82
N THR A 5 4.85 1.14 8.02
CA THR A 5 4.89 2.61 8.04
C THR A 5 4.49 3.17 6.68
N ILE A 6 5.10 2.70 5.60
CA ILE A 6 4.77 3.15 4.23
C ILE A 6 3.31 2.85 3.90
N ALA A 7 2.82 1.63 4.20
CA ALA A 7 1.42 1.29 3.95
C ALA A 7 0.44 2.19 4.72
N LEU A 8 0.77 2.55 5.97
CA LEU A 8 -0.04 3.48 6.75
C LEU A 8 -0.04 4.89 6.14
N GLU A 9 1.12 5.42 5.76
CA GLU A 9 1.25 6.75 5.13
C GLU A 9 0.46 6.82 3.81
N LEU A 10 0.53 5.77 2.98
CA LEU A 10 -0.24 5.70 1.74
C LEU A 10 -1.75 5.70 2.02
N LEU A 11 -2.22 4.97 3.04
CA LEU A 11 -3.62 4.99 3.44
C LEU A 11 -4.05 6.35 3.98
N GLU A 12 -3.23 6.98 4.82
CA GLU A 12 -3.51 8.32 5.39
C GLU A 12 -3.57 9.41 4.32
N SER A 13 -2.83 9.26 3.22
CA SER A 13 -2.92 10.15 2.05
C SER A 13 -4.27 10.07 1.30
N ARG A 14 -5.12 9.08 1.61
CA ARG A 14 -6.46 8.90 1.04
C ARG A 14 -7.54 8.93 2.14
N PRO A 15 -7.95 10.12 2.61
CA PRO A 15 -8.81 10.26 3.79
C PRO A 15 -10.16 9.53 3.72
N THR A 16 -10.77 9.49 2.53
CA THR A 16 -12.06 8.81 2.29
C THR A 16 -11.94 7.31 2.59
N LEU A 17 -10.96 6.66 1.97
CA LEU A 17 -10.68 5.24 2.16
C LEU A 17 -10.23 4.95 3.59
N TYR A 18 -9.30 5.74 4.15
CA TYR A 18 -8.85 5.57 5.53
C TYR A 18 -10.01 5.61 6.52
N ARG A 19 -10.90 6.61 6.39
CA ARG A 19 -12.08 6.72 7.24
C ARG A 19 -13.02 5.54 7.07
N HIS A 20 -13.27 5.12 5.84
CA HIS A 20 -14.11 3.96 5.54
C HIS A 20 -13.55 2.68 6.20
N LEU A 21 -12.25 2.41 6.05
CA LEU A 21 -11.57 1.26 6.65
C LEU A 21 -11.59 1.32 8.18
N ARG A 22 -11.47 2.51 8.77
CA ARG A 22 -11.55 2.71 10.22
C ARG A 22 -12.96 2.44 10.74
N LEU A 23 -13.99 2.99 10.10
CA LEU A 23 -15.39 2.78 10.50
C LEU A 23 -15.83 1.32 10.33
N SER A 24 -15.33 0.64 9.30
CA SER A 24 -15.56 -0.79 9.08
C SER A 24 -14.68 -1.71 9.94
N ARG A 25 -13.84 -1.16 10.82
CA ARG A 25 -12.88 -1.90 11.69
C ARG A 25 -11.90 -2.79 10.90
N ARG A 26 -11.65 -2.46 9.63
CA ARG A 26 -10.74 -3.17 8.72
C ARG A 26 -9.37 -2.53 8.59
N LEU A 27 -9.18 -1.31 9.10
CA LEU A 27 -7.93 -0.54 8.93
C LEU A 27 -6.67 -1.35 9.23
N LEU A 28 -6.62 -2.06 10.37
CA LEU A 28 -5.44 -2.84 10.76
C LEU A 28 -5.17 -3.99 9.78
N SER A 29 -6.17 -4.81 9.46
CA SER A 29 -6.00 -5.94 8.54
C SER A 29 -5.62 -5.49 7.13
N GLU A 30 -6.16 -4.35 6.68
CA GLU A 30 -5.89 -3.82 5.35
C GLU A 30 -4.48 -3.21 5.27
N MET A 31 -4.07 -2.47 6.30
CA MET A 31 -2.68 -1.98 6.44
C MET A 31 -1.69 -3.14 6.44
N GLU A 32 -1.99 -4.24 7.15
CA GLU A 32 -1.14 -5.43 7.15
C GLU A 32 -1.11 -6.13 5.79
N ARG A 33 -2.24 -6.20 5.08
CA ARG A 33 -2.29 -6.70 3.70
C ARG A 33 -1.40 -5.87 2.79
N TYR A 34 -1.58 -4.54 2.78
CA TYR A 34 -0.79 -3.65 1.93
C TYR A 34 0.71 -3.70 2.26
N ALA A 35 1.09 -3.81 3.53
CA ALA A 35 2.48 -3.97 3.92
C ALA A 35 3.07 -5.32 3.44
N SER A 36 2.28 -6.39 3.49
CA SER A 36 2.67 -7.71 2.97
C SER A 36 2.83 -7.69 1.45
N ASP A 37 1.89 -7.07 0.75
CA ASP A 37 1.91 -6.92 -0.71
C ASP A 37 3.10 -6.06 -1.15
N LEU A 38 3.35 -4.94 -0.46
CA LEU A 38 4.49 -4.06 -0.70
C LEU A 38 5.81 -4.82 -0.58
N ARG A 39 5.99 -5.58 0.52
CA ARG A 39 7.18 -6.43 0.70
C ARG A 39 7.32 -7.46 -0.42
N SER A 40 6.22 -8.10 -0.79
CA SER A 40 6.22 -9.14 -1.81
C SER A 40 6.51 -8.60 -3.21
N LEU A 41 6.10 -7.37 -3.50
CA LEU A 41 6.46 -6.66 -4.73
C LEU A 41 7.93 -6.26 -4.73
N HIS A 42 8.39 -5.61 -3.66
CA HIS A 42 9.79 -5.18 -3.54
C HIS A 42 10.75 -6.35 -3.73
N LEU A 43 10.54 -7.48 -3.02
CA LEU A 43 11.38 -8.66 -3.17
C LEU A 43 11.34 -9.25 -4.58
N ARG A 44 10.16 -9.31 -5.23
CA ARG A 44 10.05 -9.80 -6.61
C ARG A 44 10.81 -8.93 -7.61
N GLN A 45 10.82 -7.61 -7.41
CA GLN A 45 11.56 -6.69 -8.28
C GLN A 45 13.07 -6.81 -8.05
N GLN A 46 13.51 -7.01 -6.80
CA GLN A 46 14.91 -7.32 -6.50
C GLN A 46 15.36 -8.64 -7.14
N ASP A 47 14.52 -9.68 -7.07
CA ASP A 47 14.79 -10.97 -7.72
C ASP A 47 14.85 -10.86 -9.25
N ALA A 48 14.15 -9.87 -9.83
CA ALA A 48 14.21 -9.55 -11.26
C ALA A 48 15.46 -8.74 -11.65
N GLY A 49 16.33 -8.40 -10.69
CA GLY A 49 17.60 -7.71 -10.92
C GLY A 49 17.56 -6.20 -10.74
N MET A 50 16.43 -5.62 -10.31
CA MET A 50 16.37 -4.20 -9.96
C MET A 50 17.19 -3.93 -8.70
N ASP A 51 17.80 -2.74 -8.60
CA ASP A 51 18.42 -2.34 -7.36
C ASP A 51 17.37 -2.15 -6.26
N SER A 52 17.78 -2.27 -4.99
CA SER A 52 16.83 -2.25 -3.87
C SER A 52 16.04 -0.94 -3.77
N HIS A 53 16.61 0.18 -4.20
CA HIS A 53 15.93 1.47 -4.12
C HIS A 53 14.88 1.58 -5.23
N GLU A 54 15.27 1.30 -6.47
CA GLU A 54 14.37 1.27 -7.64
C GLU A 54 13.23 0.26 -7.44
N ALA A 55 13.54 -0.93 -6.94
CA ALA A 55 12.57 -1.96 -6.60
C ALA A 55 11.55 -1.49 -5.54
N MET A 56 12.01 -0.72 -4.54
CA MET A 56 11.12 -0.14 -3.53
C MET A 56 10.21 0.92 -4.13
N GLU A 57 10.74 1.84 -4.94
CA GLU A 57 9.95 2.89 -5.59
C GLU A 57 8.85 2.28 -6.48
N HIS A 58 9.20 1.26 -7.26
CA HIS A 58 8.24 0.55 -8.10
C HIS A 58 7.14 -0.14 -7.26
N ALA A 59 7.53 -0.80 -6.16
CA ALA A 59 6.59 -1.46 -5.27
C ALA A 59 5.65 -0.45 -4.57
N VAL A 60 6.17 0.70 -4.14
CA VAL A 60 5.37 1.78 -3.55
C VAL A 60 4.37 2.32 -4.56
N HIS A 61 4.80 2.61 -5.78
CA HIS A 61 3.94 3.11 -6.84
C HIS A 61 2.79 2.14 -7.15
N GLU A 62 3.07 0.84 -7.26
CA GLU A 62 2.03 -0.16 -7.48
C GLU A 62 0.98 -0.19 -6.36
N ILE A 63 1.41 -0.12 -5.10
CA ILE A 63 0.50 -0.12 -3.95
C ILE A 63 -0.30 1.18 -3.90
N GLU A 64 0.32 2.32 -4.17
CA GLU A 64 -0.37 3.62 -4.25
C GLU A 64 -1.47 3.59 -5.31
N VAL A 65 -1.20 3.05 -6.50
CA VAL A 65 -2.20 2.90 -7.58
C VAL A 65 -3.37 2.03 -7.11
N ARG A 66 -3.11 0.91 -6.43
CA ARG A 66 -4.17 0.02 -5.90
C ARG A 66 -5.04 0.73 -4.87
N ILE A 67 -4.40 1.42 -3.91
CA ILE A 67 -5.10 2.20 -2.88
C ILE A 67 -5.94 3.32 -3.53
N ALA A 68 -5.41 4.01 -4.54
CA ALA A 68 -6.13 5.05 -5.26
C ALA A 68 -7.37 4.50 -6.00
N GLN A 69 -7.26 3.33 -6.63
CA GLN A 69 -8.38 2.66 -7.27
C GLN A 69 -9.48 2.25 -6.28
N GLU A 70 -9.09 1.75 -5.10
CA GLU A 70 -10.05 1.43 -4.04
C GLU A 70 -10.74 2.69 -3.49
N ALA A 71 -9.99 3.77 -3.30
CA ALA A 71 -10.55 5.04 -2.86
C ALA A 71 -11.58 5.57 -3.88
N ALA A 72 -11.27 5.53 -5.18
CA ALA A 72 -12.16 5.98 -6.24
C ALA A 72 -13.50 5.21 -6.27
N ARG A 73 -13.48 3.91 -5.97
CA ARG A 73 -14.69 3.07 -5.89
C ARG A 73 -15.63 3.45 -4.74
N LEU A 74 -15.14 4.15 -3.73
CA LEU A 74 -15.95 4.64 -2.61
C LEU A 74 -16.58 6.02 -2.89
N GLU A 75 -16.14 6.69 -3.94
CA GLU A 75 -16.60 8.02 -4.36
C GLU A 75 -17.64 7.95 -5.50
N THR A 76 -17.91 6.75 -6.03
CA THR A 76 -18.91 6.46 -7.08
C THR A 76 -20.22 5.97 -6.49
#